data_AF-A0A0S6VWX5-F1
#
_entry.id   AF-A0A0S6VWX5-F1
#
_cell.length_a   1.000
_cell.length_b   1.000
_cell.length_c   1.000
_cell.angle_alpha   90.00
_cell.angle_beta   90.00
_cell.angle_gamma   90.00
#
_symmetry.space_group_name_H-M   'P 1'
#
loop_
_entity.id
_entity.type
_entity.pdbx_description
1 polymer ?
#
loop_
_entity_poly.entity_id
_entity_poly.type
_entity_poly.pdbx_seq_one_letter_code
_entity_poly.pdbx_strand_id
1 'polypeptide(L)' 'MNAIHGIYHNGMIELSERPSLTKPVEVLVIFPEQQKIVKKVGGLCKDAVIDYDAMEDELRQLSQQTAAHILREMDGEYE' A
#
# COMPACT_ATOMS: atom_id res chain seq x y z
N MET A 1 -17.87 -7.94 16.82
CA MET A 1 -17.38 -6.92 17.77
C MET A 1 -17.06 -5.70 16.92
N ASN A 2 -17.88 -4.65 16.99
CA ASN A 2 -17.72 -3.48 16.13
C ASN A 2 -16.86 -2.46 16.88
N ALA A 3 -15.61 -2.29 16.44
CA ALA A 3 -14.73 -1.26 16.97
C ALA A 3 -14.98 0.04 16.20
N ILE A 4 -15.07 1.15 16.92
CA ILE A 4 -15.20 2.49 16.33
C ILE A 4 -13.83 3.15 16.43
N HIS A 5 -13.32 3.60 15.30
CA HIS A 5 -12.08 4.36 15.27
C HIS A 5 -12.32 5.82 15.62
N GLY A 6 -11.34 6.43 16.27
CA GLY A 6 -11.36 7.84 16.63
C GLY A 6 -9.96 8.37 16.81
N ILE A 7 -9.82 9.69 16.72
CA ILE A 7 -8.58 10.41 16.87
C ILE A 7 -8.52 10.94 18.30
N TYR A 8 -7.47 10.58 19.05
CA TYR A 8 -7.21 11.15 20.36
C TYR A 8 -6.34 12.40 20.24
N HIS A 9 -6.84 13.53 20.74
CA HIS A 9 -6.08 14.78 20.80
C HIS A 9 -6.49 15.60 22.02
N ASN A 10 -5.51 16.19 22.72
CA ASN A 10 -5.73 17.08 23.88
C ASN A 10 -6.69 16.53 24.96
N GLY A 11 -6.69 15.22 25.21
CA GLY A 11 -7.60 14.59 26.19
C GLY A 11 -9.02 14.34 25.67
N MET A 12 -9.31 14.63 24.40
CA MET A 12 -10.57 14.35 23.73
C MET A 12 -10.43 13.21 22.72
N ILE A 13 -11.48 12.40 22.56
CA ILE A 13 -11.58 11.38 21.51
C ILE A 13 -12.63 11.86 20.51
N GLU A 14 -12.18 12.13 19.29
CA GLU A 14 -13.04 12.47 18.17
C GLU A 14 -13.33 11.22 17.35
N LEU A 15 -14.59 10.74 17.39
CA LEU A 15 -14.97 9.52 16.70
C LEU A 15 -15.06 9.76 15.19
N SER A 16 -14.44 8.89 14.39
CA SER A 16 -14.50 8.95 12.92
C SER A 16 -15.92 8.69 12.39
N GLU A 17 -16.71 7.94 13.15
CA GLU A 17 -18.12 7.68 12.86
C GLU A 17 -18.92 7.84 14.15
N ARG A 18 -20.09 8.49 14.04
CA ARG A 18 -20.98 8.67 15.18
C ARG A 18 -21.88 7.44 15.33
N PRO A 19 -21.73 6.64 16.40
CA PRO A 19 -22.57 5.48 16.57
C PRO A 19 -24.00 5.88 16.94
N SER A 20 -24.96 5.20 16.35
CA SER A 20 -26.37 5.33 16.68
C SER A 20 -26.69 4.58 17.98
N LEU A 21 -26.36 5.19 19.11
CA LEU A 21 -26.62 4.64 20.44
C LEU A 21 -27.88 5.26 21.04
N THR A 22 -28.83 4.43 21.46
CA THR A 22 -30.09 4.86 22.08
C THR A 22 -30.02 5.03 23.60
N LYS A 23 -28.93 4.55 24.21
CA LYS A 23 -28.68 4.60 25.66
C LYS A 23 -27.19 4.82 25.93
N PRO A 24 -26.81 5.34 27.11
CA PRO A 24 -25.42 5.35 27.54
C PRO A 24 -24.84 3.94 27.55
N VAL A 25 -23.62 3.78 27.04
CA VAL A 25 -22.91 2.49 27.01
C VAL A 25 -21.49 2.67 27.53
N GLU A 26 -20.98 1.65 28.19
CA GLU A 26 -19.57 1.58 28.58
C GLU A 26 -18.70 1.32 27.35
N VAL A 27 -17.54 1.98 27.29
CA VAL A 27 -16.60 1.85 26.17
C VAL A 27 -15.20 1.54 26.67
N LEU A 28 -14.50 0.66 25.95
CA LEU A 28 -13.10 0.36 26.18
C LEU A 28 -12.24 1.15 25.20
N VAL A 29 -11.39 2.03 25.72
CA VAL A 29 -10.41 2.79 24.92
C VAL A 29 -9.07 2.07 24.99
N ILE A 30 -8.56 1.63 23.83
CA ILE A 30 -7.28 0.95 23.71
C ILE A 30 -6.28 1.92 23.09
N PHE A 31 -5.24 2.28 23.84
CA PHE A 31 -4.06 2.95 23.29
C PHE A 31 -3.05 1.86 22.94
N PRO A 32 -2.93 1.47 21.65
CA PRO A 32 -1.90 0.52 21.28
C PRO A 32 -0.54 1.16 21.59
N GLU A 33 0.31 0.43 22.33
CA GLU A 33 1.72 0.80 22.39
C GLU A 33 2.24 0.94 20.95
N GLN A 34 3.07 1.97 20.69
CA GLN A 34 3.80 2.06 19.44
C GLN A 34 4.71 0.83 19.32
N GLN A 35 4.20 -0.26 18.76
CA GLN A 35 5.03 -1.39 18.39
C GLN A 35 6.05 -0.88 17.38
N LYS A 36 7.29 -0.86 17.86
CA LYS A 36 8.54 -0.49 17.19
C LYS A 36 8.41 -0.22 15.69
N ILE A 37 8.70 1.03 15.33
CA ILE A 37 9.15 1.48 14.01
C ILE A 37 9.87 0.34 13.29
N VAL A 38 9.41 -0.05 12.10
CA VAL A 38 10.17 -0.93 11.20
C VAL A 38 11.43 -0.15 10.79
N LYS A 39 12.48 -0.26 11.60
CA LYS A 39 13.75 0.47 11.39
C LYS A 39 14.59 -0.07 10.23
N LYS A 40 14.19 -1.19 9.61
CA LYS A 40 14.78 -1.76 8.39
C LYS A 40 13.92 -2.92 7.91
N VAL A 41 13.62 -2.98 6.62
CA VAL A 41 13.39 -4.26 5.92
C VAL A 41 14.76 -4.94 5.83
N GLY A 42 15.24 -5.45 6.96
CA GLY A 42 16.51 -6.16 7.04
C GLY A 42 16.27 -7.63 6.82
N GLY A 43 16.43 -8.12 5.58
CA GLY A 43 16.30 -9.55 5.33
C GLY A 43 16.76 -10.07 3.97
N LEU A 44 16.68 -9.30 2.87
CA LEU A 44 16.97 -9.84 1.53
C LEU A 44 17.86 -8.98 0.63
N CYS A 45 18.03 -7.69 0.91
CA CYS A 45 18.77 -6.77 0.02
C CYS A 45 19.92 -6.02 0.70
N LYS A 46 20.49 -6.57 1.79
CA LYS A 46 21.79 -6.06 2.27
C LYS A 46 22.83 -6.55 1.28
N ASP A 47 23.46 -5.62 0.59
CA ASP A 47 24.54 -5.86 -0.41
C ASP A 47 24.07 -6.24 -1.83
N ALA A 48 22.77 -6.10 -2.13
CA ALA A 48 22.32 -6.15 -3.52
C ALA A 48 22.78 -4.89 -4.25
N VAL A 49 23.75 -5.02 -5.15
CA VAL A 49 24.12 -3.97 -6.10
C VAL A 49 23.01 -3.92 -7.14
N ILE A 50 22.30 -2.80 -7.23
CA ILE A 50 21.34 -2.58 -8.30
C ILE A 50 22.14 -2.36 -9.58
N ASP A 51 22.04 -3.31 -10.50
CA ASP A 51 22.59 -3.18 -11.85
C ASP A 51 21.61 -2.37 -12.70
N TYR A 52 21.82 -1.06 -12.73
CA TYR A 52 20.97 -0.13 -13.46
C TYR A 52 21.05 -0.34 -14.98
N ASP A 53 22.19 -0.80 -15.49
CA ASP A 53 22.38 -1.04 -16.92
C ASP A 53 21.55 -2.26 -17.35
N ALA A 54 21.58 -3.35 -16.57
CA ALA A 54 20.73 -4.51 -16.81
C ALA A 54 19.23 -4.18 -16.73
N MET A 55 18.83 -3.32 -15.78
CA MET A 55 17.44 -2.86 -15.67
C MET A 55 17.01 -2.02 -16.88
N GLU A 56 17.88 -1.15 -17.39
CA GLU A 56 17.58 -0.34 -18.57
C GLU A 56 17.43 -1.20 -19.82
N ASP A 57 18.30 -2.20 -19.99
CA ASP A 57 18.19 -3.17 -21.09
C ASP A 57 16.91 -4.01 -21.01
N GLU A 58 16.53 -4.49 -19.82
CA GLU A 58 15.26 -5.20 -19.60
C GLU A 58 14.04 -4.31 -19.92
N LEU A 59 14.04 -3.05 -19.46
CA LEU A 59 12.96 -2.10 -19.74
C LEU A 59 12.86 -1.80 -21.24
N ARG A 60 13.99 -1.68 -21.93
CA ARG A 60 14.04 -1.48 -23.37
C ARG A 60 13.51 -2.68 -24.14
N GLN A 61 13.89 -3.89 -23.74
CA GLN A 61 13.36 -5.13 -24.33
C GLN A 61 11.86 -5.25 -24.11
N LEU A 62 11.37 -4.96 -22.91
CA LEU A 62 9.94 -4.96 -22.59
C LEU A 62 9.19 -3.96 -23.48
N SER A 63 9.70 -2.73 -23.61
CA SER A 63 9.11 -1.72 -24.48
C SER A 63 9.06 -2.16 -25.95
N GLN A 64 10.09 -2.84 -26.44
CA GLN A 64 10.13 -3.35 -27.82
C GLN A 64 9.14 -4.51 -28.01
N GLN A 65 9.04 -5.41 -27.03
CA GLN A 65 8.06 -6.51 -27.07
C GLN A 65 6.63 -5.98 -27.01
N THR A 66 6.36 -4.96 -26.19
CA THR A 66 5.05 -4.29 -26.14
C THR A 66 4.74 -3.61 -27.46
N ALA A 67 5.68 -2.87 -28.04
CA ALA A 67 5.49 -2.22 -29.34
C ALA A 67 5.23 -3.24 -30.47
N ALA A 68 5.99 -4.35 -30.50
CA ALA A 68 5.81 -5.42 -31.46
C ALA A 68 4.46 -6.14 -31.27
N HIS A 69 4.00 -6.31 -30.03
CA HIS A 69 2.71 -6.89 -29.72
C HIS A 69 1.56 -6.00 -30.21
N ILE A 70 1.61 -4.69 -29.94
CA ILE A 70 0.61 -3.72 -30.39
C ILE A 70 0.56 -3.67 -31.92
N LEU A 71 1.71 -3.66 -32.61
CA LEU A 71 1.75 -3.68 -34.07
C LEU A 71 1.15 -4.97 -34.64
N ARG A 72 1.42 -6.12 -34.02
CA ARG A 72 0.83 -7.40 -34.42
C ARG A 72 -0.69 -7.45 -34.20
N GLU A 73 -1.21 -6.79 -33.16
CA GLU A 73 -2.65 -6.63 -32.97
C GLU A 73 -3.26 -5.71 -34.04
N MET A 74 -2.58 -4.62 -34.40
CA MET A 74 -3.04 -3.70 -35.46
C MET A 74 -3.04 -4.35 -36.86
N ASP A 75 -2.05 -5.19 -37.17
CA ASP A 75 -1.98 -5.92 -38.44
C ASP A 75 -3.00 -7.07 -38.54
N GLY A 76 -3.47 -7.58 -37.39
CA GLY A 76 -4.46 -8.66 -37.32
C GLY A 76 -5.92 -8.21 -37.44
N GLU A 77 -6.20 -6.90 -37.43
CA GLU A 77 -7.56 -6.34 -37.60
C GLU A 77 -7.96 -6.11 -39.07
N TYR A 78 -7.09 -6.42 -40.03
CA TYR A 78 -7.33 -6.28 -41.47
C TYR A 78 -7.23 -7.60 -42.27
N GLU A 79 -7.57 -8.74 -41.66
CA GLU A 79 -7.93 -9.98 -42.37
C GLU A 79 -9.38 -10.39 -42.12
#